data_AF-A0A8T4EDT2-F1
#
_entry.id   AF-A0A8T4EDT2-F1
#
_cell.length_a   1.000
_cell.length_b   1.000
_cell.length_c   1.000
_cell.angle_alpha   90.00
_cell.angle_beta   90.00
_cell.angle_gamma   90.00
#
_symmetry.space_group_name_H-M   'P 1'
#
loop_
_entity.id
_entity.type
_entity.pdbx_description
1 polymer ?
#
loop_
_entity_poly.entity_id
_entity_poly.type
_entity_poly.pdbx_seq_one_letter_code
_entity_poly.pdbx_strand_id
1 'polypeptide(L)' 'NDGQEIPVADLLITLSPGGMLGFRRGSENVLCNAAAKMFNGGGHPFAAGGEWGMYDDLEAVCNDIFHTLQQNRDWIVS' A
#
# COMPACT_ATOMS: atom_id res chain seq x y z
N ASN A 1 9.28 -20.44 -24.11
CA ASN A 1 9.35 -19.65 -22.85
C ASN A 1 9.39 -18.20 -23.25
N ASP A 2 8.25 -17.70 -23.74
CA ASP A 2 8.10 -16.30 -24.12
C ASP A 2 7.95 -15.53 -22.81
N GLY A 3 8.96 -14.71 -22.47
CA GLY A 3 9.04 -13.99 -21.21
C GLY A 3 7.84 -13.08 -21.02
N GLN A 4 6.75 -13.63 -20.49
CA GLN A 4 5.53 -12.91 -20.20
C GLN A 4 5.86 -11.84 -19.14
N GLU A 5 5.87 -10.59 -19.57
CA GLU A 5 6.00 -9.45 -18.66
C GLU A 5 4.78 -9.47 -17.73
N ILE A 6 5.03 -9.75 -16.45
CA ILE A 6 4.00 -9.62 -15.42
C ILE A 6 3.82 -8.11 -15.21
N PRO A 7 2.59 -7.58 -15.29
CA PRO A 7 2.36 -6.16 -15.02
C PRO A 7 2.91 -5.82 -13.63
N VAL A 8 3.74 -4.78 -13.58
CA VAL A 8 4.33 -4.29 -12.34
C VAL A 8 3.17 -3.85 -11.42
N ALA A 9 3.21 -4.26 -10.15
CA ALA A 9 2.21 -3.83 -9.18
C ALA A 9 2.22 -2.30 -9.06
N ASP A 10 1.06 -1.64 -9.22
CA ASP A 10 0.97 -0.18 -9.16
C ASP A 10 1.38 0.39 -7.79
N LEU A 11 1.04 -0.33 -6.71
CA LEU A 11 1.39 0.00 -5.33
C LEU A 11 1.92 -1.24 -4.61
N LEU A 12 3.09 -1.11 -4.00
CA LEU A 12 3.71 -2.14 -3.16
C LEU A 12 3.58 -1.73 -1.69
N ILE A 13 3.16 -2.67 -0.86
CA ILE A 13 2.97 -2.48 0.59
C ILE A 13 3.77 -3.54 1.33
N THR A 14 4.59 -3.11 2.29
CA THR A 14 5.27 -4.00 3.24
C THR A 14 4.66 -3.83 4.61
N LEU A 15 4.38 -4.93 5.30
CA LEU A 15 3.90 -4.94 6.68
C LEU A 15 4.95 -5.58 7.57
N SER A 16 5.42 -4.85 8.59
CA SER A 16 6.29 -5.41 9.62
C SER A 16 5.47 -6.19 10.66
N PRO A 17 6.08 -7.11 11.43
CA PRO A 17 5.40 -7.78 12.55
C PRO A 17 4.84 -6.82 13.61
N GLY A 18 5.41 -5.61 13.71
CA GLY A 18 4.94 -4.57 14.63
C GLY A 18 3.83 -3.69 14.08
N GLY A 19 3.26 -4.02 12.91
CA GLY A 19 2.18 -3.23 12.32
C GLY A 19 2.59 -2.05 11.45
N MET A 20 3.89 -1.88 11.20
CA MET A 20 4.37 -0.75 10.39
C MET A 20 4.18 -1.04 8.92
N LEU A 21 3.57 -0.09 8.20
CA LEU A 21 3.32 -0.15 6.77
C LEU A 21 4.34 0.69 6.01
N GLY A 22 4.92 0.11 4.96
CA GLY A 22 5.76 0.81 3.99
C GLY A 22 5.09 0.82 2.63
N PHE A 23 4.96 2.00 2.02
CA PHE A 23 4.32 2.17 0.71
C PHE A 23 5.36 2.58 -0.33
N ARG A 24 5.38 1.91 -1.49
CA ARG A 24 6.24 2.21 -2.63
C ARG A 24 5.44 2.14 -3.92
N ARG A 25 5.58 3.14 -4.79
CA ARG A 25 4.90 3.13 -6.09
C ARG A 25 5.63 2.20 -7.06
N GLY A 26 4.89 1.44 -7.85
CA GLY A 26 5.38 0.78 -9.06
C GLY A 26 4.93 1.48 -10.35
N SER A 27 4.03 2.46 -10.25
CA SER A 27 3.53 3.27 -11.36
C SER A 27 3.54 4.77 -11.02
N GLU A 28 3.65 5.63 -12.04
CA GLU A 28 3.58 7.09 -11.85
C GLU A 28 2.17 7.55 -11.46
N ASN A 29 1.16 6.73 -11.73
CA ASN A 29 -0.24 6.99 -11.43
C ASN A 29 -0.63 6.72 -9.96
N VAL A 30 0.35 6.58 -9.08
CA VAL A 30 0.14 6.22 -7.66
C VAL A 30 0.78 7.25 -6.73
N LEU A 31 -0.01 7.68 -5.74
CA LEU A 31 0.38 8.58 -4.65
C LEU A 31 0.49 7.82 -3.32
N CYS A 32 1.71 7.41 -2.96
CA CYS A 32 1.96 6.66 -1.73
C CYS A 32 1.57 7.42 -0.46
N ASN A 33 1.75 8.74 -0.44
CA ASN A 33 1.37 9.57 0.70
C ASN A 33 -0.15 9.64 0.91
N ALA A 34 -0.94 9.57 -0.17
CA ALA A 34 -2.40 9.53 -0.10
C ALA A 34 -2.88 8.17 0.44
N ALA A 35 -2.31 7.07 -0.04
CA ALA A 35 -2.59 5.74 0.49
C ALA A 35 -2.22 5.63 1.97
N ALA A 36 -1.02 6.10 2.35
CA ALA A 36 -0.54 6.03 3.73
C ALA A 36 -1.40 6.82 4.73
N LYS A 37 -2.05 7.93 4.30
CA LYS A 37 -2.95 8.71 5.17
C LYS A 37 -4.13 7.89 5.71
N MET A 38 -4.57 6.87 4.98
CA MET A 38 -5.65 5.97 5.41
C MET A 38 -5.23 5.09 6.60
N PHE A 39 -3.93 5.00 6.86
CA PHE A 39 -3.32 4.18 7.90
C PHE A 39 -2.47 5.04 8.84
N ASN A 40 -3.03 6.17 9.29
CA ASN A 40 -2.37 7.13 10.20
C ASN A 40 -0.96 7.57 9.76
N GLY A 41 -0.71 7.54 8.45
CA GLY A 41 0.61 7.71 7.86
C GLY A 41 0.77 8.97 7.03
N GLY A 42 1.92 9.05 6.36
CA GLY A 42 2.27 10.14 5.48
C GLY A 42 3.66 9.96 4.86
N GLY A 43 4.14 10.99 4.17
CA GLY A 43 5.46 10.98 3.55
C GLY A 43 5.46 11.55 2.14
N HIS A 44 6.40 11.07 1.32
CA HIS A 44 6.57 11.54 -0.06
C HIS A 44 5.55 10.86 -0.99
N PRO A 45 5.08 11.52 -2.07
CA PRO A 45 4.21 10.91 -3.07
C PRO A 45 4.71 9.58 -3.66
N PHE A 46 6.01 9.31 -3.61
CA PHE A 46 6.62 8.11 -4.20
C PHE A 46 6.99 7.03 -3.17
N ALA A 47 7.01 7.42 -1.89
CA ALA A 47 7.48 6.60 -0.79
C ALA A 47 6.93 7.16 0.52
N ALA A 48 6.12 6.36 1.22
CA ALA A 48 5.46 6.76 2.45
C ALA A 48 5.50 5.64 3.50
N GLY A 49 5.11 5.98 4.72
CA GLY A 49 4.94 5.03 5.81
C GLY A 49 3.62 5.28 6.55
N GLY A 50 3.09 4.23 7.15
CA GLY A 50 1.89 4.28 7.99
C GLY A 50 1.93 3.20 9.05
N GLU A 51 0.83 3.05 9.77
CA GLU A 51 0.67 2.11 10.87
C GLU A 51 -0.72 1.50 10.83
N TRP A 52 -0.76 0.16 10.87
CA TRP A 52 -1.98 -0.60 11.12
C TRP A 52 -2.12 -0.89 12.62
N GLY A 53 -1.00 -1.20 13.29
CA GLY A 53 -0.93 -1.58 14.71
C GLY A 53 -0.51 -3.04 14.92
N MET A 54 -0.39 -3.46 16.18
CA MET A 54 -0.06 -4.85 16.50
C MET A 54 -1.16 -5.80 16.03
N TYR A 55 -0.78 -6.89 15.39
CA TYR A 55 -1.70 -7.93 14.91
C TYR A 55 -1.17 -9.33 15.25
N ASP A 56 -2.09 -10.29 15.29
CA ASP A 56 -1.84 -11.72 15.44
C ASP A 56 -2.32 -12.54 14.23
N ASP A 57 -3.22 -11.98 13.42
CA ASP A 57 -3.73 -12.57 12.19
C ASP A 57 -3.28 -11.77 10.96
N LEU A 58 -2.30 -12.31 10.22
CA LEU A 58 -1.76 -11.68 9.01
C LEU A 58 -2.81 -11.59 7.89
N GLU A 59 -3.66 -12.60 7.75
CA GLU A 59 -4.63 -12.65 6.66
C GLU A 59 -5.72 -11.58 6.88
N ALA A 60 -6.21 -11.45 8.11
CA ALA A 60 -7.16 -10.40 8.48
C ALA A 60 -6.62 -8.99 8.18
N VAL A 61 -5.36 -8.71 8.52
CA VAL A 61 -4.73 -7.41 8.25
C VAL A 61 -4.58 -7.16 6.75
N CYS A 62 -4.13 -8.14 5.99
CA CYS A 62 -4.00 -8.00 4.53
C CYS A 62 -5.36 -7.72 3.86
N ASN A 63 -6.43 -8.40 4.30
CA ASN A 63 -7.78 -8.16 3.80
C ASN A 63 -8.29 -6.77 4.17
N ASP A 64 -8.05 -6.32 5.40
CA ASP A 64 -8.45 -4.98 5.86
C ASP A 64 -7.72 -3.86 5.11
N ILE A 65 -6.39 -3.98 4.92
CA ILE A 65 -5.61 -3.05 4.10
C ILE A 65 -6.17 -2.98 2.68
N PHE A 66 -6.44 -4.14 2.08
CA PHE A 66 -7.01 -4.21 0.74
C PHE A 66 -8.39 -3.54 0.66
N HIS A 67 -9.29 -3.86 1.59
CA HIS A 67 -10.63 -3.26 1.63
C HIS A 67 -10.58 -1.75 1.85
N THR A 68 -9.73 -1.27 2.76
CA THR A 68 -9.52 0.16 3.01
C THR A 68 -9.09 0.88 1.74
N LEU A 69 -8.11 0.35 1.01
CA LEU A 69 -7.64 0.92 -0.25
C LEU A 69 -8.65 0.82 -1.40
N GLN A 70 -9.56 -0.16 -1.36
CA GLN A 70 -10.65 -0.26 -2.33
C GLN A 70 -11.74 0.78 -2.11
N GLN A 71 -12.03 1.10 -0.84
CA GLN A 71 -13.07 2.05 -0.46
C GLN A 71 -12.69 3.50 -0.76
N ASN A 72 -11.40 3.85 -0.69
CA ASN A 72 -10.90 5.15 -1.09
C ASN A 72 -9.76 4.98 -2.11
N ARG A 73 -9.97 5.51 -3.32
CA ARG A 73 -9.01 5.45 -4.44
C ARG A 73 -8.37 6.80 -4.78
N ASP A 74 -8.41 7.78 -3.88
CA ASP A 74 -7.78 9.09 -4.06
C ASP A 74 -6.25 9.01 -4.22
N TRP A 75 -5.67 7.84 -3.93
CA TRP A 75 -4.26 7.52 -4.14
C TRP A 75 -3.92 7.10 -5.58
N ILE A 76 -4.91 6.96 -6.47
CA ILE A 76 -4.73 6.70 -7.89
C ILE A 76 -4.98 8.01 -8.65
N VAL A 77 -3.99 8.45 -9.43
CA VAL A 77 -4.08 9.64 -10.29
C VAL A 77 -4.26 9.21 -11.74
N SER A 78 -5.31 9.75 -12.37
CA SER A 78 -5.68 9.53 -13.78
C SER A 78 -5.10 10.59 -14.71
#